data_AF-A0A2W4ZZ86-F1
#
_entry.id   AF-A0A2W4ZZ86-F1
#
_cell.length_a   1.000
_cell.length_b   1.000
_cell.length_c   1.000
_cell.angle_alpha   90.00
_cell.angle_beta   90.00
_cell.angle_gamma   90.00
#
_symmetry.space_group_name_H-M   'P 1'
#
loop_
_entity.id
_entity.type
_entity.pdbx_description
1 polymer ?
#
loop_
_entity_poly.entity_id
_entity_poly.type
_entity_poly.pdbx_seq_one_letter_code
_entity_poly.pdbx_strand_id
1 'polypeptide(L)'
;MQLFAIFAGAFAFLFPRQAQGLMTVATNAIKQTSTQIKNTGGEVFGPFLPANVWTATKVKQVAAKYVFEYGLNCNPVMIAAMVKIESRYNPKAYRFEKHLNDASYGLMQTMTKTAQWLYDDMKYRAFPRPTGSDLYDGYVSLYFGMAYVDYLSKYGKKQRDERWIVESYNGGPGNSNPGTQNHLRKYYEAKTEVA
;
A
#
# COMPACT_ATOMS: atom_id res chain seq x y z
N MET A 1 -41.15 -4.03 -15.11
CA MET A 1 -40.44 -2.77 -15.45
C MET A 1 -40.70 -1.76 -14.34
N GLN A 2 -39.69 -0.95 -14.01
CA GLN A 2 -39.74 0.28 -13.18
C GLN A 2 -40.69 0.34 -11.96
N LEU A 3 -40.08 0.41 -10.76
CA LEU A 3 -40.46 1.38 -9.74
C LEU A 3 -39.17 1.96 -9.12
N PHE A 4 -39.14 3.26 -8.88
CA PHE A 4 -38.02 4.02 -8.33
C PHE A 4 -38.57 5.10 -7.37
N ALA A 5 -37.73 5.54 -6.42
CA ALA A 5 -38.08 6.38 -5.24
C ALA A 5 -38.94 5.64 -4.19
N ILE A 6 -38.83 5.88 -2.87
CA ILE A 6 -38.09 6.86 -2.05
C ILE A 6 -37.44 6.09 -0.85
N PHE A 7 -36.74 6.60 0.18
CA PHE A 7 -36.46 7.96 0.70
C PHE A 7 -35.16 7.94 1.54
N ALA A 8 -34.22 8.88 1.38
CA ALA A 8 -33.17 9.19 2.38
C ALA A 8 -32.54 10.58 2.14
N GLY A 9 -33.19 11.65 2.59
CA GLY A 9 -32.58 12.98 2.68
C GLY A 9 -31.90 13.20 4.03
N ALA A 10 -31.14 14.30 4.12
CA ALA A 10 -30.59 14.90 5.35
C ALA A 10 -29.51 14.11 6.12
N PHE A 11 -28.24 14.23 5.67
CA PHE A 11 -27.08 14.23 6.56
C PHE A 11 -26.09 15.34 6.15
N ALA A 12 -26.54 16.60 6.31
CA ALA A 12 -25.83 17.79 5.83
C ALA A 12 -25.60 18.85 6.93
N PHE A 13 -25.37 18.43 8.18
CA PHE A 13 -24.91 19.30 9.25
C PHE A 13 -23.98 18.55 10.21
N LEU A 14 -22.66 18.83 10.11
CA LEU A 14 -21.64 18.86 11.17
C LEU A 14 -20.21 18.81 10.56
N PHE A 15 -19.87 19.82 9.76
CA PHE A 15 -18.48 20.14 9.45
C PHE A 15 -18.27 21.65 9.66
N PRO A 16 -17.18 22.08 10.35
CA PRO A 16 -16.92 23.50 10.58
C PRO A 16 -16.62 24.23 9.27
N ARG A 17 -17.01 25.52 9.20
CA ARG A 17 -16.92 26.38 8.00
C ARG A 17 -15.55 26.36 7.28
N GLN A 18 -14.45 26.17 8.01
CA GLN A 18 -13.10 26.04 7.42
C GLN A 18 -12.94 24.83 6.48
N ALA A 19 -13.59 23.70 6.77
CA ALA A 19 -13.50 22.49 5.94
C ALA A 19 -14.20 22.65 4.57
N GLN A 20 -15.27 23.45 4.52
CA GLN A 20 -15.99 23.74 3.28
C GLN A 20 -15.14 24.58 2.31
N GLY A 21 -14.39 25.56 2.84
CA GLY A 21 -13.45 26.37 2.07
C GLY A 21 -12.31 25.53 1.45
N LEU A 22 -11.70 24.64 2.25
CA LEU A 22 -10.63 23.74 1.80
C LEU A 22 -11.08 22.79 0.68
N MET A 23 -12.28 22.21 0.79
CA MET A 23 -12.85 21.36 -0.28
C MET A 23 -13.06 22.13 -1.58
N THR A 24 -13.54 23.38 -1.51
CA THR A 24 -13.80 24.22 -2.69
C THR A 24 -12.49 24.58 -3.41
N VAL A 25 -11.45 24.97 -2.65
CA VAL A 25 -10.11 25.26 -3.20
C VAL A 25 -9.51 24.00 -3.85
N ALA A 26 -9.63 22.84 -3.22
CA ALA A 26 -9.14 21.57 -3.78
C ALA A 26 -9.85 21.20 -5.10
N THR A 27 -11.19 21.31 -5.17
CA THR A 27 -11.91 21.04 -6.44
C THR A 27 -11.57 22.02 -7.56
N ASN A 28 -11.32 23.29 -7.23
CA ASN A 28 -10.93 24.29 -8.23
C ASN A 28 -9.49 24.09 -8.72
N ALA A 29 -8.56 23.72 -7.84
CA ALA A 29 -7.21 23.32 -8.22
C ALA A 29 -7.21 22.09 -9.14
N ILE A 30 -7.99 21.05 -8.82
CA ILE A 30 -8.12 19.85 -9.67
C ILE A 30 -8.70 20.21 -11.05
N LYS A 31 -9.72 21.09 -11.11
CA LYS A 31 -10.26 21.58 -12.39
C LYS A 31 -9.21 22.36 -13.19
N GLN A 32 -8.47 23.29 -12.58
CA GLN A 32 -7.43 24.06 -13.27
C GLN A 32 -6.30 23.16 -13.81
N THR A 33 -5.80 22.22 -13.01
CA THR A 33 -4.78 21.24 -13.46
C THR A 33 -5.30 20.39 -14.62
N SER A 34 -6.56 19.92 -14.57
CA SER A 34 -7.16 19.13 -15.66
C SER A 34 -7.41 19.92 -16.96
N THR A 35 -7.50 21.25 -16.87
CA THR A 35 -7.61 22.14 -18.05
C THR A 35 -6.25 22.46 -18.65
N GLN A 36 -5.23 22.68 -17.81
CA GLN A 36 -3.84 22.88 -18.26
C GLN A 36 -3.32 21.68 -19.07
N ILE A 37 -3.55 20.45 -18.59
CA ILE A 37 -3.12 19.21 -19.25
C ILE A 37 -3.74 19.04 -20.66
N LYS A 38 -4.88 19.67 -20.96
CA LYS A 38 -5.55 19.55 -22.27
C LYS A 38 -5.06 20.53 -23.32
N ASN A 39 -4.32 21.56 -22.95
CA ASN A 39 -3.95 22.66 -23.85
C ASN A 39 -2.48 22.65 -24.30
N THR A 40 -1.62 21.80 -23.72
CA THR A 40 -0.23 21.64 -24.15
C THR A 40 -0.09 20.50 -25.16
N GLY A 41 -0.49 20.75 -26.41
CA GLY A 41 -0.20 19.89 -27.55
C GLY A 41 1.28 19.94 -27.95
N GLY A 42 2.17 19.49 -27.08
CA GLY A 42 3.61 19.45 -27.28
C GLY A 42 4.19 18.15 -26.75
N GLU A 43 4.87 17.40 -27.63
CA GLU A 43 5.44 16.10 -27.30
C GLU A 43 6.59 16.24 -26.30
N VAL A 44 6.47 15.58 -25.14
CA VAL A 44 7.60 15.36 -24.22
C VAL A 44 7.59 13.89 -23.80
N PHE A 45 8.28 13.06 -24.60
CA PHE A 45 8.42 11.62 -24.36
C PHE A 45 9.39 11.34 -23.19
N GLY A 46 8.95 11.65 -21.97
CA GLY A 46 9.43 10.94 -20.78
C GLY A 46 8.85 9.51 -20.76
N PRO A 47 9.47 8.55 -20.04
CA PRO A 47 8.94 7.19 -19.95
C PRO A 47 7.56 7.23 -19.28
N PHE A 48 6.53 6.95 -20.08
CA PHE A 48 5.13 6.95 -19.66
C PHE A 48 4.91 5.83 -18.65
N LEU A 49 5.03 6.15 -17.35
CA LEU A 49 4.62 5.24 -16.28
C LEU A 49 3.13 4.93 -16.51
N PRO A 50 2.73 3.65 -16.64
CA PRO A 50 1.33 3.32 -16.86
C PRO A 50 0.51 3.87 -15.69
N ALA A 51 -0.64 4.49 -15.99
CA ALA A 51 -1.40 5.41 -15.13
C ALA A 51 -1.84 4.89 -13.74
N ASN A 52 -1.50 3.64 -13.41
CA ASN A 52 -1.86 2.93 -12.19
C ASN A 52 -0.68 2.76 -11.21
N VAL A 53 0.56 3.08 -11.59
CA VAL A 53 1.76 2.93 -10.74
C VAL A 53 1.83 4.01 -9.65
N TRP A 54 2.19 3.64 -8.42
CA TRP A 54 2.39 4.58 -7.32
C TRP A 54 3.81 5.17 -7.34
N THR A 55 4.02 6.34 -6.73
CA THR A 55 5.36 6.88 -6.53
C THR A 55 5.90 6.50 -5.15
N ALA A 56 7.23 6.50 -4.99
CA ALA A 56 7.87 6.34 -3.68
C ALA A 56 7.33 7.36 -2.66
N THR A 57 7.16 8.62 -3.06
CA THR A 57 6.55 9.69 -2.25
C THR A 57 5.15 9.34 -1.77
N LYS A 58 4.27 8.84 -2.67
CA LYS A 58 2.92 8.42 -2.30
C LYS A 58 2.95 7.25 -1.30
N VAL A 59 3.83 6.25 -1.51
CA VAL A 59 3.99 5.16 -0.54
C VAL A 59 4.46 5.68 0.81
N LYS A 60 5.50 6.54 0.87
CA LYS A 60 5.98 7.14 2.13
C LYS A 60 4.86 7.91 2.85
N GLN A 61 4.04 8.68 2.13
CA GLN A 61 2.90 9.43 2.70
C GLN A 61 1.81 8.51 3.27
N VAL A 62 1.36 7.50 2.53
CA VAL A 62 0.31 6.57 3.00
C VAL A 62 0.83 5.70 4.14
N ALA A 63 2.09 5.26 4.08
CA ALA A 63 2.73 4.53 5.16
C ALA A 63 2.81 5.37 6.45
N ALA A 64 3.24 6.64 6.36
CA ALA A 64 3.24 7.56 7.51
C ALA A 64 1.82 7.76 8.10
N LYS A 65 0.79 7.88 7.26
CA LYS A 65 -0.61 7.90 7.71
C LYS A 65 -0.97 6.63 8.49
N TYR A 66 -0.63 5.45 7.99
CA TYR A 66 -0.97 4.17 8.64
C TYR A 66 -0.19 3.92 9.94
N VAL A 67 1.05 4.37 10.03
CA VAL A 67 1.83 4.39 11.28
C VAL A 67 1.11 5.22 12.33
N PHE A 68 0.67 6.44 11.97
CA PHE A 68 -0.03 7.35 12.88
C PHE A 68 -1.43 6.87 13.27
N GLU A 69 -2.24 6.44 12.29
CA GLU A 69 -3.66 6.16 12.48
C GLU A 69 -3.95 4.76 13.03
N TYR A 70 -3.09 3.78 12.71
CA TYR A 70 -3.29 2.37 13.09
C TYR A 70 -2.18 1.84 14.03
N GLY A 71 -1.23 2.67 14.43
CA GLY A 71 -0.18 2.32 15.38
C GLY A 71 0.83 1.28 14.87
N LEU A 72 1.01 1.15 13.55
CA LEU A 72 1.92 0.16 12.97
C LEU A 72 3.39 0.56 13.15
N ASN A 73 4.21 -0.33 13.70
CA ASN A 73 5.66 -0.14 13.84
C ASN A 73 6.38 -0.38 12.51
N CYS A 74 6.33 0.62 11.62
CA CYS A 74 6.88 0.55 10.27
C CYS A 74 7.61 1.86 9.91
N ASN A 75 8.82 1.79 9.36
CA ASN A 75 9.50 2.97 8.82
C ASN A 75 8.99 3.26 7.38
N PRO A 76 8.47 4.45 7.06
CA PRO A 76 7.94 4.75 5.73
C PRO A 76 8.95 4.57 4.57
N VAL A 77 10.25 4.83 4.79
CA VAL A 77 11.31 4.64 3.80
C VAL A 77 11.55 3.14 3.55
N MET A 78 11.56 2.33 4.62
CA MET A 78 11.61 0.87 4.52
C MET A 78 10.43 0.33 3.69
N ILE A 79 9.20 0.79 3.99
CA ILE A 79 8.01 0.36 3.25
C ILE A 79 8.09 0.76 1.77
N ALA A 80 8.57 1.97 1.45
CA ALA A 80 8.78 2.38 0.06
C ALA A 80 9.83 1.54 -0.68
N ALA A 81 10.90 1.10 0.00
CA ALA A 81 11.91 0.21 -0.56
C ALA A 81 11.37 -1.21 -0.78
N MET A 82 10.59 -1.75 0.16
CA MET A 82 9.93 -3.05 0.02
C MET A 82 8.92 -3.06 -1.14
N VAL A 83 8.07 -2.03 -1.26
CA VAL A 83 7.13 -1.92 -2.40
C VAL A 83 7.88 -1.84 -3.75
N LYS A 84 9.05 -1.20 -3.79
CA LYS A 84 9.86 -1.13 -5.01
C LYS A 84 10.33 -2.51 -5.48
N ILE A 85 10.85 -3.33 -4.57
CA ILE A 85 11.40 -4.66 -4.92
C ILE A 85 10.31 -5.72 -5.14
N GLU A 86 9.16 -5.59 -4.46
CA GLU A 86 8.05 -6.53 -4.61
C GLU A 86 7.22 -6.30 -5.87
N SER A 87 6.85 -5.05 -6.16
CA SER A 87 5.89 -4.73 -7.24
C SER A 87 6.37 -3.67 -8.23
N ARG A 88 7.54 -3.05 -8.03
CA ARG A 88 7.94 -1.81 -8.72
C ARG A 88 6.86 -0.72 -8.63
N TYR A 89 6.23 -0.63 -7.45
CA TYR A 89 5.08 0.26 -7.17
C TYR A 89 3.81 -0.01 -7.99
N ASN A 90 3.65 -1.18 -8.61
CA ASN A 90 2.44 -1.54 -9.33
C ASN A 90 1.37 -2.15 -8.37
N PRO A 91 0.26 -1.46 -8.05
CA PRO A 91 -0.81 -2.02 -7.21
C PRO A 91 -1.60 -3.14 -7.92
N LYS A 92 -1.39 -3.36 -9.22
CA LYS A 92 -1.94 -4.49 -9.98
C LYS A 92 -0.92 -5.61 -10.22
N ALA A 93 0.21 -5.61 -9.49
CA ALA A 93 1.16 -6.71 -9.56
C ALA A 93 0.53 -8.02 -9.07
N TYR A 94 0.86 -9.12 -9.74
CA TYR A 94 0.39 -10.47 -9.45
C TYR A 94 1.53 -11.46 -9.67
N ARG A 95 1.69 -12.41 -8.75
CA ARG A 95 2.68 -13.49 -8.88
C ARG A 95 2.12 -14.79 -8.31
N PHE A 96 2.01 -15.81 -9.16
CA PHE A 96 1.57 -17.14 -8.74
C PHE A 96 2.73 -17.93 -8.14
N GLU A 97 2.60 -18.32 -6.87
CA GLU A 97 3.61 -19.06 -6.13
C GLU A 97 3.31 -20.56 -6.24
N LYS A 98 3.75 -21.18 -7.34
CA LYS A 98 3.48 -22.60 -7.67
C LYS A 98 3.77 -23.56 -6.51
N HIS A 99 4.81 -23.28 -5.72
CA HIS A 99 5.24 -24.10 -4.58
C HIS A 99 4.32 -23.99 -3.34
N LEU A 100 3.48 -22.96 -3.26
CA LEU A 100 2.49 -22.73 -2.20
C LEU A 100 1.04 -22.98 -2.65
N ASN A 101 0.84 -23.23 -3.95
CA ASN A 101 -0.46 -23.30 -4.63
C ASN A 101 -1.39 -22.13 -4.26
N ASP A 102 -0.84 -20.92 -4.38
CA ASP A 102 -1.43 -19.66 -3.95
C ASP A 102 -0.74 -18.50 -4.70
N ALA A 103 -1.17 -17.27 -4.50
CA ALA A 103 -0.60 -16.11 -5.19
C ALA A 103 -0.41 -14.90 -4.27
N SER A 104 0.47 -14.01 -4.70
CA SER A 104 0.76 -12.71 -4.08
C SER A 104 0.27 -11.56 -4.95
N TYR A 105 -0.21 -10.49 -4.29
CA TYR A 105 -1.01 -9.44 -4.91
C TYR A 105 -0.56 -8.03 -4.51
N GLY A 106 -0.65 -7.11 -5.46
CA GLY A 106 -0.50 -5.67 -5.25
C GLY A 106 0.87 -5.19 -4.82
N LEU A 107 0.90 -4.00 -4.22
CA LEU A 107 2.10 -3.22 -3.90
C LEU A 107 3.14 -3.97 -3.07
N MET A 108 2.69 -4.70 -2.06
CA MET A 108 3.55 -5.43 -1.12
C MET A 108 3.57 -6.94 -1.35
N GLN A 109 2.97 -7.43 -2.45
CA GLN A 109 2.92 -8.84 -2.82
C GLN A 109 2.50 -9.75 -1.64
N THR A 110 1.48 -9.31 -0.89
CA THR A 110 0.92 -10.10 0.20
C THR A 110 0.03 -11.20 -0.36
N MET A 111 0.08 -12.39 0.24
CA MET A 111 -0.77 -13.52 -0.14
C MET A 111 -2.13 -13.43 0.53
N THR A 112 -3.19 -13.93 -0.13
CA THR A 112 -4.56 -13.87 0.41
C THR A 112 -4.67 -14.53 1.78
N LYS A 113 -4.06 -15.71 1.96
CA LYS A 113 -4.07 -16.43 3.25
C LYS A 113 -3.36 -15.62 4.36
N THR A 114 -2.22 -15.01 4.06
CA THR A 114 -1.48 -14.15 5.00
C THR A 114 -2.31 -12.93 5.41
N ALA A 115 -2.94 -12.25 4.45
CA ALA A 115 -3.77 -11.08 4.74
C ALA A 115 -5.02 -11.44 5.57
N GLN A 116 -5.62 -12.60 5.29
CA GLN A 116 -6.75 -13.12 6.08
C GLN A 116 -6.34 -13.51 7.50
N TRP A 117 -5.23 -14.24 7.68
CA TRP A 117 -4.67 -14.57 9.00
C TRP A 117 -4.30 -13.33 9.82
N LEU A 118 -3.79 -12.26 9.18
CA LEU A 118 -3.54 -10.98 9.86
C LEU A 118 -4.83 -10.34 10.40
N TYR A 119 -5.94 -10.45 9.66
CA TYR A 119 -7.26 -9.96 10.07
C TYR A 119 -7.91 -10.85 11.15
N ASP A 120 -7.96 -12.15 10.87
CA ASP A 120 -8.66 -13.16 11.67
C ASP A 120 -7.98 -13.38 13.01
N ASP A 121 -6.72 -13.80 12.99
CA ASP A 121 -5.92 -14.21 14.15
C ASP A 121 -5.22 -13.01 14.80
N MET A 122 -4.47 -12.23 14.01
CA MET A 122 -3.62 -11.15 14.55
C MET A 122 -4.34 -9.80 14.78
N LYS A 123 -5.64 -9.73 14.44
CA LYS A 123 -6.54 -8.61 14.72
C LYS A 123 -6.22 -7.28 14.01
N TYR A 124 -5.50 -7.30 12.90
CA TYR A 124 -5.33 -6.12 12.03
C TYR A 124 -6.62 -5.86 11.22
N ARG A 125 -7.50 -5.01 11.77
CA ARG A 125 -8.90 -4.85 11.33
C ARG A 125 -9.28 -3.43 10.87
N ALA A 126 -8.31 -2.59 10.50
CA ALA A 126 -8.60 -1.26 9.98
C ALA A 126 -9.24 -1.28 8.58
N PHE A 127 -9.07 -2.40 7.86
CA PHE A 127 -9.77 -2.72 6.61
C PHE A 127 -10.61 -3.98 6.80
N PRO A 128 -11.67 -4.20 5.97
CA PRO A 128 -12.41 -5.45 5.94
C PRO A 128 -11.53 -6.68 5.67
N ARG A 129 -12.05 -7.86 6.01
CA ARG A 129 -11.37 -9.15 5.75
C ARG A 129 -11.15 -9.30 4.23
N PRO A 130 -9.90 -9.37 3.74
CA PRO A 130 -9.63 -9.21 2.32
C PRO A 130 -9.83 -10.50 1.52
N THR A 131 -10.33 -10.36 0.30
CA THR A 131 -10.18 -11.32 -0.80
C THR A 131 -8.90 -11.02 -1.59
N GLY A 132 -8.48 -11.95 -2.46
CA GLY A 132 -7.34 -11.71 -3.36
C GLY A 132 -7.55 -10.53 -4.32
N SER A 133 -8.80 -10.26 -4.71
CA SER A 133 -9.17 -9.09 -5.53
C SER A 133 -9.00 -7.77 -4.77
N ASP A 134 -9.27 -7.73 -3.47
CA ASP A 134 -9.14 -6.51 -2.66
C ASP A 134 -7.68 -6.10 -2.49
N LEU A 135 -6.74 -7.07 -2.52
CA LEU A 135 -5.30 -6.82 -2.50
C LEU A 135 -4.76 -6.18 -3.80
N TYR A 136 -5.59 -5.98 -4.83
CA TYR A 136 -5.27 -5.10 -5.96
C TYR A 136 -5.63 -3.63 -5.73
N ASP A 137 -6.31 -3.28 -4.63
CA ASP A 137 -6.35 -1.90 -4.18
C ASP A 137 -5.03 -1.56 -3.46
N GLY A 138 -4.44 -0.42 -3.81
CA GLY A 138 -3.13 -0.04 -3.27
C GLY A 138 -3.16 0.31 -1.78
N TYR A 139 -4.29 0.82 -1.27
CA TYR A 139 -4.44 1.14 0.16
C TYR A 139 -4.61 -0.15 0.98
N VAL A 140 -5.46 -1.07 0.52
CA VAL A 140 -5.65 -2.41 1.14
C VAL A 140 -4.34 -3.22 1.11
N SER A 141 -3.67 -3.28 -0.05
CA SER A 141 -2.40 -3.99 -0.22
C SER A 141 -1.30 -3.45 0.69
N LEU A 142 -1.16 -2.12 0.77
CA LEU A 142 -0.17 -1.49 1.64
C LEU A 142 -0.50 -1.73 3.13
N TYR A 143 -1.78 -1.70 3.51
CA TYR A 143 -2.18 -1.97 4.90
C TYR A 143 -1.79 -3.38 5.34
N PHE A 144 -2.18 -4.42 4.59
CA PHE A 144 -1.89 -5.80 5.00
C PHE A 144 -0.40 -6.15 4.88
N GLY A 145 0.33 -5.59 3.92
CA GLY A 145 1.79 -5.71 3.87
C GLY A 145 2.48 -5.05 5.07
N MET A 146 2.06 -3.83 5.45
CA MET A 146 2.56 -3.14 6.65
C MET A 146 2.18 -3.86 7.95
N ALA A 147 0.97 -4.43 8.03
CA ALA A 147 0.55 -5.26 9.17
C ALA A 147 1.43 -6.50 9.32
N TYR A 148 1.91 -7.10 8.22
CA TYR A 148 2.88 -8.19 8.29
C TYR A 148 4.26 -7.70 8.75
N VAL A 149 4.73 -6.54 8.29
CA VAL A 149 5.97 -5.91 8.78
C VAL A 149 5.89 -5.61 10.29
N ASP A 150 4.78 -5.04 10.77
CA ASP A 150 4.53 -4.78 12.19
C ASP A 150 4.50 -6.08 13.02
N TYR A 151 3.84 -7.13 12.51
CA TYR A 151 3.88 -8.48 13.11
C TYR A 151 5.31 -9.03 13.21
N LEU A 152 6.08 -8.95 12.13
CA LEU A 152 7.46 -9.42 12.08
C LEU A 152 8.35 -8.61 13.04
N SER A 153 8.13 -7.31 13.20
CA SER A 153 8.91 -6.43 14.09
C SER A 153 8.90 -6.86 15.56
N LYS A 154 7.87 -7.60 15.98
CA LYS A 154 7.67 -8.13 17.34
C LYS A 154 7.67 -9.67 17.41
N TYR A 155 8.10 -10.35 16.35
CA TYR A 155 7.98 -11.80 16.21
C TYR A 155 8.75 -12.58 17.28
N GLY A 156 8.05 -13.46 18.00
CA GLY A 156 8.62 -14.23 19.11
C GLY A 156 8.82 -13.42 20.39
N LYS A 157 7.95 -12.41 20.64
CA LYS A 157 7.98 -11.53 21.82
C LYS A 157 9.29 -10.75 22.01
N LYS A 158 10.01 -10.48 20.92
CA LYS A 158 11.21 -9.62 20.93
C LYS A 158 11.20 -8.68 19.74
N GLN A 159 11.80 -7.50 19.92
CA GLN A 159 12.08 -6.59 18.82
C GLN A 159 12.96 -7.31 17.80
N ARG A 160 12.67 -7.10 16.52
CA ARG A 160 13.49 -7.54 15.39
C ARG A 160 14.11 -6.35 14.70
N ASP A 161 15.36 -6.51 14.29
CA ASP A 161 16.04 -5.54 13.44
C ASP A 161 15.49 -5.58 12.01
N GLU A 162 15.77 -4.51 11.26
CA GLU A 162 15.28 -4.32 9.89
C GLU A 162 15.71 -5.45 8.95
N ARG A 163 16.94 -5.96 9.09
CA ARG A 163 17.44 -7.07 8.28
C ARG A 163 16.61 -8.33 8.53
N TRP A 164 16.41 -8.69 9.80
CA TRP A 164 15.63 -9.87 10.16
C TRP A 164 14.19 -9.79 9.63
N ILE A 165 13.58 -8.60 9.69
CA ILE A 165 12.22 -8.37 9.16
C ILE A 165 12.19 -8.55 7.64
N VAL A 166 13.12 -7.97 6.89
CA VAL A 166 13.15 -8.07 5.41
C VAL A 166 13.41 -9.51 4.94
N GLU A 167 14.37 -10.22 5.54
CA GLU A 167 14.59 -11.64 5.22
C GLU A 167 13.37 -12.50 5.55
N SER A 168 12.72 -12.24 6.70
CA SER A 168 11.52 -12.97 7.13
C SER A 168 10.24 -12.63 6.35
N TYR A 169 10.16 -11.44 5.76
CA TYR A 169 9.06 -11.06 4.88
C TYR A 169 9.10 -11.90 3.60
N ASN A 170 10.30 -12.10 3.04
CA ASN A 170 10.49 -12.88 1.81
C ASN A 170 10.48 -14.40 2.05
N GLY A 171 11.14 -14.89 3.11
CA GLY A 171 11.34 -16.33 3.35
C GLY A 171 10.48 -16.96 4.44
N GLY A 172 9.66 -16.18 5.14
CA GLY A 172 8.97 -16.59 6.36
C GLY A 172 9.81 -16.40 7.64
N PRO A 173 9.18 -16.36 8.83
CA PRO A 173 9.83 -15.96 10.07
C PRO A 173 11.11 -16.74 10.43
N GLY A 174 12.24 -16.05 10.41
CA GLY A 174 13.55 -16.60 10.79
C GLY A 174 14.29 -17.35 9.68
N ASN A 175 13.76 -17.38 8.46
CA ASN A 175 14.46 -17.95 7.32
C ASN A 175 15.58 -17.00 6.85
N SER A 176 16.81 -17.52 6.77
CA SER A 176 17.96 -16.83 6.20
C SER A 176 18.72 -17.78 5.28
N ASN A 177 18.57 -17.58 3.98
CA ASN A 177 19.14 -18.42 2.92
C ASN A 177 19.59 -17.54 1.73
N PRO A 178 20.29 -18.07 0.72
CA PRO A 178 20.79 -17.25 -0.40
C PRO A 178 19.70 -16.44 -1.14
N GLY A 179 18.46 -16.92 -1.16
CA GLY A 179 17.29 -16.21 -1.69
C GLY A 179 16.91 -14.98 -0.86
N THR A 180 16.73 -15.14 0.45
CA THR A 180 16.40 -14.03 1.36
C THR A 180 17.52 -13.00 1.44
N GLN A 181 18.77 -13.45 1.41
CA GLN A 181 19.95 -12.58 1.41
C GLN A 181 20.06 -11.77 0.11
N ASN A 182 19.75 -12.37 -1.04
CA ASN A 182 19.66 -11.65 -2.32
C ASN A 182 18.48 -10.67 -2.35
N HIS A 183 17.35 -11.00 -1.71
CA HIS A 183 16.22 -10.09 -1.53
C HIS A 183 16.61 -8.89 -0.64
N LEU A 184 17.29 -9.14 0.50
CA LEU A 184 17.82 -8.12 1.41
C LEU A 184 18.82 -7.18 0.71
N ARG A 185 19.71 -7.69 -0.16
CA ARG A 185 20.62 -6.85 -0.95
C ARG A 185 19.85 -5.87 -1.84
N LYS A 186 18.86 -6.36 -2.61
CA LYS A 186 17.99 -5.53 -3.45
C LYS A 186 17.21 -4.51 -2.62
N TYR A 187 16.80 -4.89 -1.41
CA TYR A 187 16.15 -3.98 -0.48
C TYR A 187 17.06 -2.81 -0.08
N TYR A 188 18.34 -3.04 0.26
CA TYR A 188 19.26 -1.94 0.61
C TYR A 188 19.60 -1.02 -0.58
N GLU A 189 19.73 -1.59 -1.78
CA GLU A 189 19.83 -0.82 -3.04
C GLU A 189 18.60 0.08 -3.19
N ALA A 190 17.41 -0.51 -3.15
CA ALA A 190 16.14 0.21 -3.22
C ALA A 190 15.98 1.27 -2.12
N LYS A 191 16.41 1.00 -0.89
CA LYS A 191 16.33 1.93 0.26
C LYS A 191 17.18 3.17 0.03
N THR A 192 18.36 3.01 -0.54
CA THR A 192 19.28 4.11 -0.87
C THR A 192 18.67 5.05 -1.91
N GLU A 193 17.98 4.49 -2.91
CA GLU A 193 17.32 5.26 -3.97
C GLU A 193 16.02 5.97 -3.54
N VAL A 194 15.44 5.64 -2.38
CA VAL A 194 14.10 6.13 -1.96
C VAL A 194 14.09 6.84 -0.61
N ALA A 195 15.26 7.06 0.00
CA ALA A 195 15.43 7.82 1.24
C ALA A 195 14.83 9.23 1.12
#